data_AF-A0A7C9BGI2-F1
#
_entry.id   AF-A0A7C9BGI2-F1
#
_cell.length_a   1.000
_cell.length_b   1.000
_cell.length_c   1.000
_cell.angle_alpha   90.00
_cell.angle_beta   90.00
_cell.angle_gamma   90.00
#
_symmetry.space_group_name_H-M   'P 1'
#
loop_
_entity.id
_entity.type
_entity.pdbx_description
1 polymer ?
#
loop_
_entity_poly.entity_id
_entity_poly.type
_entity_poly.pdbx_seq_one_letter_code
_entity_poly.pdbx_strand_id
1 'polypeptide(L)'
;MKPYPYSLTELIQDDDFIAWVLHPDVARDAHWNQYLLDYPEKKQMVEDAKGYVILLAEDTGRHRPSPDQSTKMWGAVEQYVVEEHKREKKGKLFLSRLNLFLVWLTLLLMISILGYWYYTRYHIPDPQLVIGR
;
A
#
# COMPACT_ATOMS: atom_id res chain seq x y z
N MET A 1 -9.27 35.44 19.67
CA MET A 1 -9.25 36.53 18.68
C MET A 1 -7.82 37.03 18.58
N LYS A 2 -7.15 36.83 17.44
CA LYS A 2 -5.74 37.24 17.24
C LYS A 2 -5.72 38.72 16.83
N PRO A 3 -4.89 39.58 17.45
CA PRO A 3 -5.01 41.05 17.30
C PRO A 3 -4.14 41.65 16.19
N TYR A 4 -3.71 40.86 15.20
CA TYR A 4 -2.83 41.33 14.13
C TYR A 4 -3.35 40.92 12.76
N PRO A 5 -3.13 41.74 11.72
CA PRO A 5 -3.54 41.40 10.37
C PRO A 5 -2.89 40.09 9.95
N TYR A 6 -3.68 39.22 9.34
CA TYR A 6 -3.21 37.90 8.90
C TYR A 6 -2.04 38.05 7.93
N SER A 7 -1.05 37.18 8.07
CA SER A 7 -0.03 36.96 7.04
C SER A 7 -0.57 36.06 5.94
N LEU A 8 0.08 36.07 4.77
CA LEU A 8 -0.29 35.24 3.61
C LEU A 8 -0.40 33.76 3.99
N THR A 9 0.61 33.25 4.72
CA THR A 9 0.69 31.86 5.16
C THR A 9 -0.42 31.49 6.14
N GLU A 10 -0.89 32.44 6.95
CA GLU A 10 -2.01 32.22 7.87
C GLU A 10 -3.33 32.20 7.12
N LEU A 11 -3.55 33.08 6.14
CA LEU A 11 -4.76 33.06 5.30
C LEU A 11 -4.90 31.73 4.54
N ILE A 12 -3.82 31.23 3.95
CA ILE A 12 -3.85 29.98 3.17
C ILE A 12 -4.08 28.75 4.06
N GLN A 13 -3.87 28.85 5.38
CA GLN A 13 -4.12 27.78 6.35
C GLN A 13 -5.41 27.97 7.16
N ASP A 14 -6.08 29.12 7.03
CA ASP A 14 -7.28 29.44 7.78
C ASP A 14 -8.49 28.75 7.12
N ASP A 15 -9.14 27.85 7.85
CA ASP A 15 -10.27 27.07 7.34
C ASP A 15 -11.47 27.95 6.95
N ASP A 16 -11.71 29.06 7.67
CA ASP A 16 -12.79 30.00 7.37
C ASP A 16 -12.47 30.83 6.13
N PHE A 17 -11.20 31.20 5.93
CA PHE A 17 -10.74 31.85 4.71
C PHE A 17 -10.83 30.90 3.52
N ILE A 18 -10.32 29.67 3.64
CA ILE A 18 -10.40 28.65 2.60
C ILE A 18 -11.86 28.39 2.22
N ALA A 19 -12.75 28.23 3.21
CA ALA A 19 -14.17 28.03 2.97
C ALA A 19 -14.81 29.22 2.27
N TRP A 20 -14.45 30.44 2.64
CA TRP A 20 -14.91 31.65 1.95
C TRP A 20 -14.46 31.72 0.49
N VAL A 21 -13.20 31.39 0.21
CA VAL A 21 -12.66 31.42 -1.16
C VAL A 21 -13.29 30.34 -2.05
N LEU A 22 -13.53 29.14 -1.52
CA LEU A 22 -14.07 28.02 -2.30
C LEU A 22 -15.61 28.04 -2.39
N HIS A 23 -16.27 28.45 -1.31
CA HIS A 23 -17.73 28.48 -1.16
C HIS A 23 -18.16 29.76 -0.44
N PRO A 24 -18.15 30.91 -1.13
CA PRO A 24 -18.53 32.18 -0.53
C PRO A 24 -19.98 32.11 -0.04
N ASP A 25 -20.20 32.56 1.20
CA ASP A 25 -21.52 32.71 1.79
C ASP A 25 -21.69 34.13 2.34
N VAL A 26 -22.94 34.51 2.59
CA VAL A 26 -23.29 35.88 3.01
C VAL A 26 -22.63 36.28 4.33
N ALA A 27 -22.40 35.33 5.24
CA ALA A 27 -21.81 35.59 6.56
C ALA A 27 -20.29 35.80 6.47
N ARG A 28 -19.59 34.97 5.70
CA ARG A 28 -18.15 35.05 5.45
C ARG A 28 -17.83 36.24 4.56
N ASP A 29 -18.66 36.55 3.56
CA ASP A 29 -18.52 37.77 2.76
C ASP A 29 -18.53 39.01 3.63
N ALA A 30 -19.47 39.11 4.58
CA ALA A 30 -19.52 40.26 5.49
C ALA A 30 -18.24 40.39 6.33
N HIS A 31 -17.73 39.27 6.85
CA HIS A 31 -16.51 39.24 7.65
C HIS A 31 -15.26 39.65 6.84
N TRP A 32 -15.04 39.03 5.68
CA TRP A 32 -13.83 39.27 4.87
C TRP A 32 -13.88 40.60 4.12
N ASN A 33 -15.07 41.10 3.76
CA ASN A 33 -15.20 42.46 3.24
C ASN A 33 -14.93 43.50 4.33
N GLN A 34 -15.38 43.28 5.56
CA GLN A 34 -15.05 44.17 6.68
C GLN A 34 -13.52 44.21 6.91
N TYR A 35 -12.86 43.05 6.88
CA TYR A 35 -11.40 42.98 7.00
C TYR A 35 -10.68 43.76 5.88
N LEU A 36 -11.16 43.70 4.64
CA LEU A 36 -10.61 44.46 3.52
C LEU A 36 -10.87 45.97 3.60
N LEU A 37 -11.95 46.39 4.28
CA LEU A 37 -12.21 47.79 4.58
C LEU A 37 -11.29 48.32 5.69
N ASP A 38 -11.02 47.49 6.69
CA ASP A 38 -10.15 47.84 7.82
C ASP A 38 -8.66 47.85 7.42
N TYR A 39 -8.26 47.04 6.43
CA TYR A 39 -6.87 46.89 5.96
C TYR A 39 -6.75 46.91 4.42
N PRO A 40 -7.03 48.06 3.77
CA PRO A 40 -7.01 48.16 2.30
C PRO A 40 -5.63 47.86 1.69
N GLU A 41 -4.54 48.09 2.43
CA GLU A 41 -3.17 47.77 2.02
C GLU A 41 -2.90 46.26 1.93
N LYS A 42 -3.74 45.43 2.57
CA LYS A 42 -3.65 43.97 2.53
C LYS A 42 -4.42 43.36 1.38
N LYS A 43 -5.13 44.16 0.58
CA LYS A 43 -5.93 43.67 -0.55
C LYS A 43 -5.11 42.79 -1.50
N GLN A 44 -3.91 43.21 -1.89
CA GLN A 44 -3.07 42.41 -2.79
C GLN A 44 -2.71 41.06 -2.16
N MET A 45 -2.35 41.03 -0.87
CA MET A 45 -2.05 39.79 -0.15
C MET A 45 -3.27 38.85 -0.11
N VAL A 46 -4.46 39.39 0.12
CA VAL A 46 -5.71 38.59 0.14
C VAL A 46 -6.01 38.00 -1.23
N GLU A 47 -5.80 38.75 -2.31
CA GLU A 47 -5.95 38.24 -3.67
C GLU A 47 -4.90 37.18 -4.01
N ASP A 48 -3.64 37.37 -3.59
CA ASP A 48 -2.59 36.36 -3.74
C ASP A 48 -2.96 35.07 -2.97
N ALA A 49 -3.45 35.21 -1.72
CA ALA A 49 -3.91 34.09 -0.89
C ALA A 49 -5.06 33.31 -1.55
N LYS A 50 -6.05 34.02 -2.14
CA LYS A 50 -7.14 33.40 -2.91
C LYS A 50 -6.59 32.57 -4.06
N GLY A 51 -5.66 33.12 -4.83
CA GLY A 51 -5.00 32.42 -5.93
C GLY A 51 -4.33 31.12 -5.48
N TYR A 52 -3.59 31.16 -4.36
CA TYR A 52 -2.98 29.96 -3.79
C TYR A 52 -4.00 28.93 -3.32
N VAL A 53 -5.08 29.35 -2.66
CA VAL A 53 -6.14 28.44 -2.20
C VAL A 53 -6.83 27.76 -3.37
N ILE A 54 -7.14 28.49 -4.44
CA ILE A 54 -7.76 27.94 -5.65
C ILE A 54 -6.80 26.93 -6.32
N LEU A 55 -5.53 27.31 -6.49
CA LEU A 55 -4.51 26.44 -7.09
C LEU A 55 -4.34 25.15 -6.26
N LEU A 56 -4.27 25.27 -4.94
CA LEU A 56 -4.17 24.11 -4.04
C LEU A 56 -5.43 23.26 -4.10
N ALA A 57 -6.62 23.85 -4.17
CA ALA A 57 -7.87 23.09 -4.26
C ALA A 57 -7.99 22.31 -5.58
N GLU A 58 -7.49 22.89 -6.68
CA GLU A 58 -7.42 22.26 -8.00
C GLU A 58 -6.39 21.11 -8.03
N ASP A 59 -5.18 21.34 -7.53
CA ASP A 59 -4.08 20.36 -7.53
C ASP A 59 -4.28 19.23 -6.52
N THR A 60 -4.80 19.53 -5.33
CA THR A 60 -5.06 18.50 -4.31
C THR A 60 -6.35 17.72 -4.53
N GLY A 61 -7.14 18.07 -5.55
CA GLY A 61 -8.43 17.42 -5.80
C GLY A 61 -9.31 17.41 -4.55
N ARG A 62 -9.31 18.49 -3.77
CA ARG A 62 -9.99 18.61 -2.46
C ARG A 62 -11.53 18.54 -2.56
N HIS A 63 -12.06 18.03 -3.65
CA HIS A 63 -13.26 17.19 -3.61
C HIS A 63 -12.96 15.99 -2.70
N ARG A 64 -13.23 16.13 -1.40
CA ARG A 64 -13.59 14.96 -0.60
C ARG A 64 -14.60 14.18 -1.46
N PRO A 65 -14.31 12.94 -1.89
CA PRO A 65 -15.30 12.17 -2.61
C PRO A 65 -16.54 12.20 -1.73
N SER A 66 -17.67 12.61 -2.31
CA SER A 66 -18.97 12.46 -1.64
C SER A 66 -19.03 11.03 -1.07
N PRO A 67 -19.70 10.80 0.08
CA PRO A 67 -19.84 9.45 0.63
C PRO A 67 -20.22 8.39 -0.42
N ASP A 68 -21.02 8.78 -1.43
CA ASP A 68 -21.40 7.94 -2.56
C ASP A 68 -20.23 7.61 -3.51
N GLN A 69 -19.32 8.56 -3.75
CA GLN A 69 -18.12 8.36 -4.56
C GLN A 69 -17.09 7.49 -3.83
N SER A 70 -16.92 7.69 -2.52
CA SER A 70 -16.10 6.80 -1.69
C SER A 70 -16.60 5.36 -1.75
N THR A 71 -17.91 5.14 -1.63
CA THR A 71 -18.52 3.80 -1.69
C THR A 71 -18.24 3.11 -3.03
N LYS A 72 -18.34 3.84 -4.15
CA LYS A 72 -18.02 3.30 -5.48
C LYS A 72 -16.53 2.97 -5.64
N MET A 73 -15.65 3.81 -5.10
CA MET A 73 -14.20 3.57 -5.13
C MET A 73 -13.79 2.36 -4.28
N TRP A 74 -14.37 2.19 -3.08
CA TRP A 74 -14.13 1.02 -2.24
C TRP A 74 -14.56 -0.28 -2.92
N GLY A 75 -15.69 -0.25 -3.64
CA GLY A 75 -16.15 -1.40 -4.43
C GLY A 75 -15.16 -1.83 -5.52
N ALA A 76 -14.46 -0.88 -6.15
CA ALA A 76 -13.42 -1.21 -7.15
C ALA A 76 -12.20 -1.86 -6.50
N VAL A 77 -11.73 -1.34 -5.36
CA VAL A 77 -10.58 -1.90 -4.63
C VAL A 77 -10.85 -3.33 -4.15
N GLU A 78 -12.07 -3.59 -3.67
CA GLU A 78 -12.46 -4.93 -3.19
C GLU A 78 -12.46 -5.97 -4.34
N GLN A 79 -12.87 -5.57 -5.55
CA GLN A 79 -12.80 -6.44 -6.73
C GLN A 79 -11.35 -6.82 -7.10
N TYR A 80 -10.42 -5.86 -7.06
CA TYR A 80 -9.01 -6.13 -7.36
C TYR A 80 -8.35 -7.06 -6.30
N VAL A 81 -8.62 -6.83 -5.01
CA VAL A 81 -8.04 -7.64 -3.92
C VAL A 81 -8.55 -9.10 -3.96
N VAL A 82 -9.82 -9.31 -4.31
CA VAL A 82 -10.40 -10.66 -4.43
C VAL A 82 -9.85 -11.42 -5.64
N GLU A 83 -9.56 -10.74 -6.75
CA GLU A 83 -9.00 -11.36 -7.95
C GLU A 83 -7.52 -11.75 -7.78
N GLU A 84 -6.70 -10.91 -7.14
CA GLU A 84 -5.30 -11.25 -6.85
C GLU A 84 -5.19 -12.44 -5.89
N HIS A 85 -5.99 -12.48 -4.82
CA HIS A 85 -5.98 -13.60 -3.89
C HIS A 85 -6.46 -14.93 -4.51
N LYS A 86 -7.33 -14.89 -5.52
CA LYS A 86 -7.74 -16.11 -6.26
C LYS A 86 -6.66 -16.61 -7.23
N ARG A 87 -5.85 -15.72 -7.81
CA ARG A 87 -4.75 -16.11 -8.71
C ARG A 87 -3.57 -16.73 -7.97
N GLU A 88 -3.20 -16.21 -6.80
CA GLU A 88 -2.09 -16.76 -6.02
C GLU A 88 -2.36 -18.16 -5.44
N LYS A 89 -3.58 -18.44 -4.97
CA LYS A 89 -3.91 -19.74 -4.36
C LYS A 89 -4.01 -20.89 -5.36
N LYS A 90 -4.38 -20.62 -6.62
CA LYS A 90 -4.44 -21.66 -7.67
C LYS A 90 -3.06 -22.16 -8.11
N GLY A 91 -2.03 -21.29 -8.11
CA GLY A 91 -0.67 -21.66 -8.51
C GLY A 91 0.07 -22.56 -7.51
N LYS A 92 -0.19 -22.42 -6.21
CA LYS A 92 0.50 -23.19 -5.16
C LYS A 92 -0.09 -24.58 -4.90
N LEU A 93 -1.38 -24.80 -5.14
CA LEU A 93 -2.02 -26.10 -4.87
C LEU A 93 -1.75 -27.18 -5.91
N PHE A 94 -1.41 -26.82 -7.16
CA PHE A 94 -1.16 -27.80 -8.22
C PHE A 94 0.25 -28.40 -8.15
N LEU A 95 1.26 -27.61 -7.76
CA LEU A 95 2.66 -28.04 -7.68
C LEU A 95 2.96 -28.89 -6.42
N SER A 96 2.15 -28.76 -5.37
CA SER A 96 2.38 -29.50 -4.12
C SER A 96 2.07 -31.00 -4.23
N ARG A 97 1.10 -31.41 -5.07
CA ARG A 97 0.72 -32.84 -5.20
C ARG A 97 1.68 -33.65 -6.08
N LEU A 98 2.42 -33.02 -6.99
CA LEU A 98 3.33 -33.72 -7.91
C LEU A 98 4.68 -34.04 -7.25
N ASN A 99 5.15 -33.19 -6.33
CA ASN A 99 6.46 -33.36 -5.68
C ASN A 99 6.49 -34.41 -4.55
N LEU A 100 5.34 -34.81 -4.01
CA LEU A 100 5.26 -35.83 -2.97
C LEU A 100 5.72 -37.20 -3.49
N PHE A 101 5.36 -37.59 -4.71
CA PHE A 101 5.82 -38.86 -5.30
C PHE A 101 7.32 -38.90 -5.57
N LEU A 102 7.93 -37.77 -5.96
CA LEU A 102 9.38 -37.68 -6.16
C LEU A 102 10.15 -37.85 -4.85
N VAL A 103 9.63 -37.34 -3.72
CA VAL A 103 10.27 -37.51 -2.40
C VAL A 103 10.29 -38.98 -1.97
N TRP A 104 9.22 -39.73 -2.22
CA TRP A 104 9.21 -41.18 -1.91
C TRP A 104 10.17 -41.97 -2.81
N LEU A 105 10.28 -41.61 -4.10
CA LEU A 105 11.21 -42.26 -5.02
C LEU A 105 12.67 -42.07 -4.58
N THR A 106 13.07 -40.87 -4.17
CA THR A 106 14.44 -40.60 -3.72
C THR A 106 14.76 -41.30 -2.40
N LEU A 107 13.81 -41.38 -1.47
CA LEU A 107 13.96 -42.13 -0.22
C LEU A 107 14.16 -43.62 -0.46
N LEU A 108 13.38 -44.24 -1.35
CA LEU A 108 13.54 -45.65 -1.72
C LEU A 108 14.90 -45.92 -2.38
N LEU A 109 15.35 -45.00 -3.25
CA LEU A 109 16.64 -45.12 -3.92
C LEU A 109 17.81 -45.02 -2.94
N MET A 110 17.73 -44.09 -1.97
CA MET A 110 18.71 -43.95 -0.88
C MET A 110 18.79 -45.22 -0.01
N ILE A 111 17.65 -45.77 0.40
CA ILE A 111 17.61 -47.00 1.22
C ILE A 111 18.21 -48.18 0.43
N SER A 112 17.93 -48.27 -0.88
CA SER A 112 18.47 -49.32 -1.74
C SER A 112 20.00 -49.23 -1.88
N ILE A 113 20.55 -48.02 -2.05
CA ILE A 113 22.00 -47.77 -2.11
C ILE A 113 22.67 -48.11 -0.78
N LEU A 114 22.10 -47.68 0.35
CA LEU A 114 22.64 -48.00 1.67
C LEU A 114 22.59 -49.51 1.97
N GLY A 115 21.53 -50.20 1.56
CA GLY A 115 21.40 -51.64 1.70
C GLY A 115 22.45 -52.40 0.88
N TYR A 116 22.68 -51.98 -0.36
CA TYR A 116 23.72 -52.57 -1.22
C TYR A 116 25.13 -52.34 -0.65
N TRP A 117 25.41 -51.12 -0.16
CA TRP A 117 26.67 -50.81 0.50
C TRP A 117 26.87 -51.63 1.78
N TYR A 118 25.82 -51.79 2.59
CA TYR A 118 25.88 -52.62 3.80
C TYR A 118 26.13 -54.08 3.47
N TYR A 119 25.42 -54.64 2.48
CA TYR A 119 25.60 -56.02 2.03
C TYR A 119 27.03 -56.29 1.56
N THR A 120 27.57 -55.42 0.71
CA THR A 120 28.95 -55.54 0.24
C THR A 120 29.98 -55.35 1.35
N ARG A 121 29.71 -54.51 2.35
CA ARG A 121 30.63 -54.29 3.47
C ARG A 121 30.63 -55.44 4.49
N TYR A 122 29.48 -56.07 4.73
CA TYR A 122 29.32 -57.11 5.77
C TYR A 122 29.41 -58.54 5.24
N HIS A 123 29.13 -58.78 3.95
CA HIS A 123 29.07 -60.14 3.39
C HIS A 123 30.25 -60.49 2.48
N ILE A 124 31.36 -59.75 2.54
CA ILE A 124 32.66 -60.21 2.03
C ILE A 124 33.38 -60.89 3.19
N PRO A 125 33.28 -62.22 3.37
CA PRO A 125 34.13 -62.95 4.29
C PRO A 125 35.59 -62.87 3.81
N ASP A 126 36.51 -62.66 4.74
CA ASP A 126 37.94 -62.56 4.51
C ASP A 126 38.45 -63.74 3.65
N PRO A 127 39.10 -63.51 2.49
CA PRO A 127 39.78 -64.56 1.76
C PRO A 127 41.15 -64.81 2.40
N GLN A 128 41.16 -65.36 3.62
CA GLN A 128 42.39 -65.79 4.31
C GLN A 128 42.14 -67.16 4.95
N LEU A 129 42.30 -68.24 4.16
CA LEU A 129 42.66 -69.58 4.63
C LEU A 129 42.95 -70.53 3.45
N VAL A 130 44.03 -70.26 2.71
CA VAL A 130 44.74 -71.30 1.93
C VAL A 130 46.25 -71.10 2.10
N ILE A 131 46.75 -71.33 3.31
CA ILE A 131 48.14 -71.77 3.53
C ILE A 131 48.05 -72.91 4.55
N GLY A 132 48.25 -74.14 4.09
CA GLY A 132 48.08 -75.30 4.94
C GLY A 132 48.22 -76.66 4.25
N ARG A 133 49.24 -76.83 3.39
CA ARG A 133 50.11 -78.02 3.38
C ARG A 133 51.28 -77.86 2.43
#